data_AF-A0A917U3A8-F1
#
_entry.id   AF-A0A917U3A8-F1
#
_cell.length_a   1.000
_cell.length_b   1.000
_cell.length_c   1.000
_cell.angle_alpha   90.00
_cell.angle_beta   90.00
_cell.angle_gamma   90.00
#
_symmetry.space_group_name_H-M   'P 1'
#
loop_
_entity.id
_entity.type
_entity.pdbx_description
1 polymer ?
#
loop_
_entity_poly.entity_id
_entity_poly.type
_entity_poly.pdbx_seq_one_letter_code
_entity_poly.pdbx_strand_id
1 'polypeptide(L)' 'MSEFATTFRGYNRTEVDAFVRTASDALASADPARHAQARADAQAVTFHTAWRGYDRVDVDHYLRRIAKGRPDDR' A
#
# COMPACT_ATOMS: atom_id res chain seq x y z
N MET A 1 -1.43 12.17 0.67
CA MET A 1 0.02 12.10 0.91
C MET A 1 0.23 11.08 2.00
N SER A 2 0.81 9.95 1.64
CA SER A 2 1.02 8.85 2.58
C SER A 2 2.15 9.16 3.58
N GLU A 3 2.01 8.77 4.85
CA GLU A 3 2.92 9.10 5.96
C GLU A 3 4.28 8.35 5.93
N PHE A 4 4.60 7.65 4.84
CA PHE A 4 5.78 6.77 4.82
C PHE A 4 7.10 7.55 4.86
N ALA A 5 8.08 7.02 5.59
CA ALA A 5 9.42 7.61 5.63
C ALA A 5 10.03 7.66 4.23
N THR A 6 10.68 8.77 3.86
CA THR A 6 11.35 8.88 2.55
C THR A 6 12.84 8.56 2.71
N THR A 7 13.35 7.66 1.88
CA THR A 7 14.76 7.27 1.86
C THR A 7 15.39 7.58 0.50
N PHE A 8 16.72 7.68 0.45
CA PHE A 8 17.45 8.00 -0.76
C PHE A 8 17.23 6.96 -1.88
N ARG A 9 16.96 5.70 -1.50
CA ARG A 9 16.65 4.60 -2.42
C ARG A 9 15.48 3.77 -1.89
N GLY A 10 14.27 4.12 -2.33
CA GLY A 10 13.01 3.57 -1.83
C GLY A 10 12.06 3.18 -2.96
N TYR A 11 10.83 2.81 -2.64
CA TYR A 11 9.78 2.60 -3.64
C TYR A 11 9.27 3.93 -4.21
N ASN A 12 8.83 3.89 -5.47
CA ASN A 12 8.31 5.06 -6.14
C ASN A 12 7.07 5.60 -5.41
N ARG A 13 7.17 6.84 -4.93
CA ARG A 13 6.11 7.48 -4.16
C ARG A 13 4.80 7.58 -4.95
N THR A 14 4.89 7.76 -6.27
CA THR A 14 3.71 7.84 -7.13
C THR A 14 3.00 6.50 -7.28
N GLU A 15 3.75 5.40 -7.42
CA GLU A 15 3.16 4.06 -7.50
C GLU A 15 2.52 3.66 -6.17
N VAL A 16 3.21 3.92 -5.06
CA VAL A 16 2.69 3.64 -3.72
C VAL A 16 1.43 4.47 -3.43
N ASP A 17 1.44 5.77 -3.71
CA ASP A 17 0.27 6.63 -3.44
C ASP A 17 -0.93 6.27 -4.33
N ALA A 18 -0.68 5.88 -5.60
CA ALA A 18 -1.71 5.35 -6.48
C ALA A 18 -2.32 4.05 -5.94
N PHE A 19 -1.47 3.12 -5.46
CA PHE A 19 -1.93 1.88 -4.86
C PHE A 19 -2.72 2.11 -3.57
N VAL A 20 -2.21 2.95 -2.67
CA VAL A 20 -2.90 3.30 -1.41
C VAL A 20 -4.27 3.89 -1.70
N ARG A 21 -4.39 4.76 -2.72
CA ARG A 21 -5.68 5.33 -3.13
C ARG A 21 -6.65 4.26 -3.63
N THR A 22 -6.20 3.36 -4.50
CA THR A 22 -7.02 2.25 -5.00
C THR A 22 -7.43 1.29 -3.89
N ALA A 23 -6.51 0.93 -3.00
CA ALA A 23 -6.78 0.06 -1.86
C ALA A 23 -7.78 0.71 -0.89
N SER A 24 -7.64 2.01 -0.64
CA SER A 24 -8.57 2.77 0.22
C SER A 24 -9.97 2.84 -0.38
N ASP A 25 -10.10 3.05 -1.69
CA ASP A 25 -11.39 3.03 -2.40
C ASP A 25 -12.06 1.65 -2.37
N ALA A 26 -11.25 0.60 -2.56
CA ALA A 26 -11.71 -0.78 -2.47
C ALA A 26 -12.16 -1.16 -1.05
N LEU A 27 -11.46 -0.68 -0.01
CA LEU A 27 -11.81 -0.89 1.40
C LEU A 27 -13.01 -0.02 1.85
N ALA A 28 -13.17 1.17 1.29
CA ALA A 28 -14.32 2.04 1.53
C ALA A 28 -15.60 1.53 0.86
N SER A 29 -15.45 0.73 -0.20
CA SER A 29 -16.58 0.03 -0.81
C SER A 29 -17.17 -1.00 0.17
N ALA A 30 -18.50 -1.13 0.21
CA ALA A 30 -19.18 -2.15 1.03
C ALA A 30 -19.09 -3.58 0.46
N ASP A 31 -18.31 -3.76 -0.61
CA ASP A 31 -18.25 -5.00 -1.38
C ASP A 31 -17.12 -5.92 -0.87
N PRO A 32 -17.43 -7.11 -0.34
CA PRO A 32 -16.43 -8.01 0.21
C PRO A 32 -15.48 -8.58 -0.86
N ALA A 33 -15.90 -8.64 -2.13
CA ALA A 33 -15.02 -9.08 -3.22
C ALA A 33 -13.97 -8.01 -3.52
N ARG A 34 -14.33 -6.72 -3.45
CA ARG A 34 -13.33 -5.63 -3.53
C ARG A 34 -12.33 -5.65 -2.39
N HIS A 35 -12.77 -5.97 -1.17
CA HIS A 35 -11.86 -6.13 -0.03
C HIS A 35 -10.90 -7.30 -0.24
N ALA A 36 -11.39 -8.45 -0.70
CA ALA A 36 -10.55 -9.60 -1.03
C ALA A 36 -9.58 -9.29 -2.16
N GLN A 37 -10.02 -8.57 -3.19
CA GLN A 37 -9.16 -8.14 -4.29
C GLN A 37 -8.05 -7.21 -3.81
N ALA A 38 -8.36 -6.20 -2.99
CA ALA A 38 -7.35 -5.30 -2.43
C ALA A 38 -6.31 -6.04 -1.58
N ARG A 39 -6.71 -7.10 -0.87
CA ARG A 39 -5.78 -7.97 -0.11
C ARG A 39 -4.88 -8.78 -1.03
N ALA A 40 -5.43 -9.35 -2.10
CA ALA A 40 -4.66 -10.11 -3.09
C ALA A 40 -3.68 -9.19 -3.84
N ASP A 41 -4.14 -8.01 -4.23
CA ASP A 41 -3.33 -6.99 -4.88
C ASP A 41 -2.18 -6.55 -3.96
N ALA A 42 -2.45 -6.31 -2.66
CA ALA A 42 -1.42 -5.97 -1.69
C ALA A 42 -0.34 -7.05 -1.50
N GLN A 43 -0.65 -8.33 -1.77
CA GLN A 43 0.32 -9.43 -1.71
C GLN A 43 1.10 -9.61 -3.01
N ALA A 44 0.50 -9.26 -4.15
CA ALA A 44 1.09 -9.43 -5.47
C ALA A 44 1.82 -8.18 -5.99
N VAL A 45 1.46 -7.00 -5.49
CA VAL A 45 2.00 -5.72 -5.95
C VAL A 45 3.48 -5.62 -5.59
N THR A 46 4.28 -5.25 -6.59
CA THR A 46 5.69 -4.93 -6.41
C THR A 46 5.94 -3.54 -6.98
N PHE A 47 6.46 -2.64 -6.16
CA PHE A 47 6.74 -1.27 -6.60
C PHE A 47 8.16 -1.15 -7.16
N HIS A 48 8.36 -0.25 -8.12
CA HIS A 48 9.70 0.01 -8.62
C HIS A 48 10.50 0.85 -7.62
N THR A 49 11.80 0.61 -7.55
CA THR A 49 12.69 1.43 -6.74
C THR A 49 13.04 2.72 -7.48
N ALA A 50 12.88 3.85 -6.81
CA ALA A 50 13.23 5.17 -7.29
C ALA A 50 14.19 5.88 -6.31
N TRP A 51 14.89 6.88 -6.83
CA TRP A 51 15.64 7.82 -6.00
C TRP A 51 14.67 8.71 -5.22
N ARG A 52 14.93 8.90 -3.92
CA ARG A 52 14.00 9.60 -3.00
C ARG A 52 12.60 8.98 -2.98
N GLY A 53 12.56 7.66 -2.82
CA GLY A 53 11.34 6.87 -2.70
C GLY A 53 10.89 6.69 -1.25
N TYR A 54 9.69 6.15 -1.05
CA TYR A 54 9.25 5.70 0.27
C TYR A 54 10.07 4.49 0.74
N ASP A 55 10.29 4.40 2.05
CA ASP A 55 11.04 3.30 2.63
C ASP A 55 10.34 1.98 2.33
N ARG A 56 11.14 1.01 1.85
CA ARG A 56 10.62 -0.27 1.39
C ARG A 56 10.05 -1.09 2.55
N VAL A 57 10.67 -0.99 3.72
CA VAL A 57 10.24 -1.73 4.92
C VAL A 57 8.91 -1.19 5.40
N ASP A 58 8.76 0.13 5.43
CA ASP A 58 7.53 0.79 5.87
C ASP A 58 6.33 0.48 4.96
N VAL A 59 6.56 0.54 3.64
CA VAL A 59 5.55 0.17 2.63
C VAL A 59 5.21 -1.32 2.68
N ASP A 60 6.21 -2.22 2.78
CA ASP A 60 5.97 -3.66 2.87
C ASP A 60 5.19 -4.03 4.15
N HIS A 61 5.49 -3.36 5.26
CA HIS A 61 4.75 -3.52 6.51
C HIS A 61 3.28 -3.07 6.38
N TYR A 62 3.03 -1.98 5.65
CA TYR A 62 1.68 -1.53 5.33
C TYR A 62 0.93 -2.52 4.43
N LEU A 63 1.56 -3.01 3.36
CA LEU A 63 0.98 -4.03 2.47
C LEU A 63 0.59 -5.31 3.24
N ARG A 64 1.47 -5.79 4.13
CA ARG A 64 1.18 -6.95 4.98
C ARG A 64 -0.01 -6.72 5.91
N ARG A 65 -0.21 -5.49 6.41
CA ARG A 65 -1.38 -5.16 7.24
C ARG A 65 -2.68 -5.22 6.44
N ILE A 66 -2.69 -4.63 5.24
CA ILE A 66 -3.84 -4.73 4.32
C ILE A 66 -4.11 -6.20 4.00
N ALA A 67 -3.09 -6.96 3.60
CA ALA A 67 -3.20 -8.38 3.27
C ALA A 67 -3.79 -9.21 4.43
N LYS A 68 -3.47 -8.86 5.67
CA LYS A 68 -3.99 -9.52 6.89
C LYS A 68 -5.42 -9.09 7.25
N GLY A 69 -5.97 -8.08 6.56
CA GLY A 69 -7.35 -7.62 6.78
C GLY A 69 -7.57 -6.87 8.08
N ARG A 70 -6.50 -6.36 8.72
CA ARG A 70 -6.65 -5.38 9.80
C ARG A 70 -6.67 -3.98 9.18
N PRO A 71 -7.85 -3.33 9.05
CA PRO A 71 -7.84 -1.89 8.85
C PRO A 71 -7.09 -1.26 10.03
N ASP A 72 -6.30 -0.24 9.72
CA ASP A 72 -5.47 0.49 10.65
C ASP A 72 -6.29 0.91 11.89
N ASP A 73 -5.92 0.40 13.06
CA ASP A 73 -6.33 0.93 14.36
C ASP A 73 -5.31 2.04 14.66
N ARG A 74 -5.63 3.26 14.23
CA ARG A 74 -4.88 4.47 14.58
C ARG A 74 -5.84 5.63 14.79
#